data_AF-A0A346NIA7-F1
#
_entry.id   AF-A0A346NIA7-F1
#
_cell.length_a   1.000
_cell.length_b   1.000
_cell.length_c   1.000
_cell.angle_alpha   90.00
_cell.angle_beta   90.00
_cell.angle_gamma   90.00
#
_symmetry.space_group_name_H-M   'P 1'
#
loop_
_entity.id
_entity.type
_entity.pdbx_description
1 polymer ?
#
loop_
_entity_poly.entity_id
_entity_poly.type
_entity_poly.pdbx_seq_one_letter_code
_entity_poly.pdbx_strand_id
1 'polypeptide(L)'
;MYQQFYRRFLAAHQDQQHFACHSHYFWPDVTRDAMLEFWDDSARLADRKWDFFFTEVIPEVQQYISNTLNTRMPEQIVFAPNTHELIARLLSCLPVCSSAPAPPAILTTDSEFHSVNRQLRRLEEAGVITCERIATQPFDNFEQRFIDALAARQWDMVIFSQVFFNSGYVVKNLPRIVEAVTHSETIIVIDGYHSFMAQPIDLQALAQRVFFIAGGYKYAQAGEGVCFAHVPPDNGLRPTFTGWFAEFGALAKTQQGAVGYAGNGLQFAGATMDFCALYRLRAVYRLLAVHRIEVDDINRHVKAVQEAFLRQLDDTNHTLLNRRNLVVNALSDCGHFLTFEFSDAQTTQQLAEALESQGILTDYRGARLRFGFGMYHDPGQLNLHFLTNI
;
A
#
# COMPACT_ATOMS: atom_id res chain seq x y z
N MET A 1 19.44 -9.57 12.37
CA MET A 1 19.81 -8.24 12.92
C MET A 1 18.60 -7.45 13.46
N TYR A 2 17.38 -7.54 12.89
CA TYR A 2 16.24 -6.72 13.33
C TYR A 2 15.23 -7.41 14.28
N GLN A 3 15.38 -8.71 14.56
CA GLN A 3 14.48 -9.47 15.44
C GLN A 3 14.28 -8.82 16.83
N GLN A 4 15.28 -8.10 17.33
CA GLN A 4 15.23 -7.35 18.59
C GLN A 4 14.08 -6.33 18.66
N PHE A 5 13.55 -5.88 17.52
CA PHE A 5 12.42 -4.96 17.46
C PHE A 5 11.07 -5.66 17.59
N TYR A 6 10.98 -6.98 17.40
CA TYR A 6 9.72 -7.72 17.30
C TYR A 6 9.59 -8.80 18.37
N ARG A 7 10.23 -8.64 19.54
CA ARG A 7 10.37 -9.72 20.53
C ARG A 7 9.04 -10.26 21.00
N ARG A 8 8.02 -9.42 21.16
CA ARG A 8 6.69 -9.87 21.61
C ARG A 8 5.99 -10.72 20.57
N PHE A 9 6.01 -10.29 19.31
CA PHE A 9 5.44 -11.07 18.21
C PHE A 9 6.19 -12.38 18.00
N LEU A 10 7.52 -12.35 18.00
CA LEU A 10 8.34 -13.56 17.87
C LEU A 10 8.11 -14.52 19.05
N ALA A 11 7.98 -14.01 20.27
CA ALA A 11 7.66 -14.84 21.45
C ALA A 11 6.26 -15.49 21.37
N ALA A 12 5.29 -14.82 20.74
CA ALA A 12 3.95 -15.36 20.54
C ALA A 12 3.89 -16.42 19.41
N HIS A 13 4.94 -16.52 18.58
CA HIS A 13 5.00 -17.38 17.40
C HIS A 13 6.31 -18.21 17.39
N GLN A 14 6.80 -18.64 18.56
CA GLN A 14 8.13 -19.28 18.72
C GLN A 14 8.34 -20.52 17.85
N ASP A 15 7.27 -21.28 17.61
CA ASP A 15 7.31 -22.52 16.84
C ASP A 15 6.82 -22.34 15.38
N GLN A 16 6.74 -21.09 14.90
CA GLN A 16 6.20 -20.78 13.58
C GLN A 16 7.17 -19.93 12.76
N GLN A 17 7.22 -20.18 11.45
CA GLN A 17 7.88 -19.31 10.48
C GLN A 17 6.84 -18.50 9.73
N HIS A 18 6.83 -17.19 9.96
CA HIS A 18 5.81 -16.29 9.44
C HIS A 18 6.21 -15.64 8.12
N PHE A 19 5.73 -16.19 7.01
CA PHE A 19 5.91 -15.69 5.64
C PHE A 19 4.66 -15.04 5.06
N ALA A 20 3.90 -14.27 5.85
CA ALA A 20 2.74 -13.51 5.35
C ALA A 20 2.89 -11.99 5.55
N CYS A 21 4.12 -11.47 5.57
CA CYS A 21 4.44 -10.06 5.81
C CYS A 21 3.72 -9.07 4.88
N HIS A 22 3.46 -9.47 3.63
CA HIS A 22 2.71 -8.67 2.65
C HIS A 22 1.21 -8.56 2.95
N SER A 23 0.74 -9.26 3.99
CA SER A 23 -0.65 -9.21 4.46
C SER A 23 -0.72 -8.86 5.94
N HIS A 24 0.04 -9.54 6.82
CA HIS A 24 0.02 -9.37 8.27
C HIS A 24 1.43 -9.15 8.81
N TYR A 25 1.97 -7.94 8.71
CA TYR A 25 3.32 -7.67 9.20
C TYR A 25 3.36 -7.68 10.74
N PHE A 26 4.31 -8.38 11.37
CA PHE A 26 4.51 -8.28 12.83
C PHE A 26 4.90 -6.85 13.23
N TRP A 27 4.27 -6.32 14.28
CA TRP A 27 4.54 -4.94 14.67
C TRP A 27 5.76 -4.86 15.57
N PRO A 28 6.64 -3.86 15.39
CA PRO A 28 7.69 -3.58 16.34
C PRO A 28 7.13 -3.33 17.75
N ASP A 29 7.84 -3.74 18.79
CA ASP A 29 7.41 -3.62 20.21
C ASP A 29 7.05 -2.17 20.58
N VAL A 30 7.71 -1.17 19.97
CA VAL A 30 7.43 0.26 20.18
C VAL A 30 5.98 0.66 19.83
N THR A 31 5.31 -0.10 18.96
CA THR A 31 3.91 0.16 18.61
C THR A 31 2.97 -0.07 19.78
N ARG A 32 3.31 -0.99 20.69
CA ARG A 32 2.53 -1.21 21.91
C ARG A 32 2.56 0.01 22.82
N ASP A 33 3.75 0.56 23.03
CA ASP A 33 3.94 1.69 23.92
C ASP A 33 3.29 2.96 23.32
N ALA A 34 3.32 3.10 21.99
CA ALA A 34 2.63 4.18 21.28
C ALA A 34 1.10 4.14 21.46
N MET A 35 0.49 2.94 21.53
CA MET A 35 -0.95 2.83 21.81
C MET A 35 -1.30 3.25 23.24
N LEU A 36 -0.42 2.96 24.21
CA LEU A 36 -0.58 3.42 25.58
C LEU A 36 -0.41 4.95 25.68
N GLU A 37 0.58 5.51 24.96
CA GLU A 37 0.78 6.96 24.86
C GLU A 37 -0.47 7.67 24.31
N PHE A 38 -1.07 7.12 23.24
CA PHE A 38 -2.32 7.66 22.69
C PHE A 38 -3.47 7.66 23.71
N TRP A 39 -3.60 6.59 24.48
CA TRP A 39 -4.59 6.48 25.54
C TRP A 39 -4.37 7.55 26.62
N ASP A 40 -3.15 7.68 27.11
CA ASP A 40 -2.78 8.62 28.17
C ASP A 40 -2.96 10.07 27.71
N ASP A 41 -2.56 10.41 26.48
CA ASP A 41 -2.76 11.74 25.89
C ASP A 41 -4.23 12.06 25.68
N SER A 42 -5.02 11.08 25.21
CA SER A 42 -6.47 11.26 25.04
C SER A 42 -7.17 11.53 26.37
N ALA A 43 -6.80 10.80 27.42
CA ALA A 43 -7.35 10.99 28.77
C ALA A 43 -6.93 12.34 29.37
N ARG A 44 -5.66 12.74 29.18
CA ARG A 44 -5.09 13.97 29.73
C ARG A 44 -5.60 15.23 29.03
N LEU A 45 -5.75 15.20 27.70
CA LEU A 45 -6.04 16.39 26.88
C LEU A 45 -7.53 16.57 26.57
N ALA A 46 -8.32 15.49 26.54
CA ALA A 46 -9.72 15.50 26.10
C ALA A 46 -9.87 16.23 24.75
N ASP A 47 -10.69 17.28 24.65
CA ASP A 47 -10.87 18.03 23.40
C ASP A 47 -9.61 18.78 22.95
N ARG A 48 -8.71 19.16 23.87
CA ARG A 48 -7.44 19.82 23.52
C ARG A 48 -6.46 18.89 22.81
N LYS A 49 -6.78 17.60 22.69
CA LYS A 49 -5.98 16.66 21.91
C LYS A 49 -5.99 16.99 20.42
N TRP A 50 -7.05 17.65 19.92
CA TRP A 50 -7.12 18.02 18.51
C TRP A 50 -6.00 18.99 18.14
N ASP A 51 -5.77 20.01 18.96
CA ASP A 51 -4.63 20.92 18.75
C ASP A 51 -3.33 20.13 18.72
N PHE A 52 -3.08 19.27 19.73
CA PHE A 52 -1.88 18.43 19.78
C PHE A 52 -1.72 17.50 18.56
N PHE A 53 -2.80 16.88 18.10
CA PHE A 53 -2.74 15.98 16.94
C PHE A 53 -2.42 16.75 15.66
N PHE A 54 -3.04 17.91 15.44
CA PHE A 54 -2.87 18.68 14.21
C PHE A 54 -1.59 19.54 14.20
N THR A 55 -0.99 19.86 15.36
CA THR A 55 0.26 20.63 15.43
C THR A 55 1.50 19.77 15.63
N GLU A 56 1.39 18.58 16.25
CA GLU A 56 2.54 17.73 16.58
C GLU A 56 2.49 16.38 15.86
N VAL A 57 1.44 15.58 16.09
CA VAL A 57 1.40 14.18 15.64
C VAL A 57 1.31 14.06 14.12
N ILE A 58 0.35 14.76 13.51
CA ILE A 58 0.12 14.74 12.06
C ILE A 58 1.34 15.32 11.32
N PRO A 59 1.83 16.55 11.61
CA PRO A 59 2.93 17.14 10.86
C PRO A 59 4.22 16.31 10.90
N GLU A 60 4.53 15.68 12.03
CA GLU A 60 5.71 14.82 12.13
C GLU A 60 5.59 13.59 11.21
N VAL A 61 4.43 12.92 11.22
CA VAL A 61 4.20 11.75 10.36
C VAL A 61 4.14 12.14 8.89
N GLN A 62 3.53 13.27 8.56
CA GLN A 62 3.54 13.84 7.20
C GLN A 62 4.96 14.08 6.71
N GLN A 63 5.84 14.63 7.56
CA GLN A 63 7.25 14.85 7.23
C GLN A 63 7.98 13.54 6.94
N TYR A 64 7.80 12.52 7.78
CA TYR A 64 8.40 11.21 7.53
C TYR A 64 7.91 10.61 6.20
N ILE A 65 6.60 10.64 5.93
CA ILE A 65 6.04 10.12 4.68
C ILE A 65 6.60 10.90 3.47
N SER A 66 6.62 12.23 3.54
CA SER A 66 7.13 13.06 2.45
C SER A 66 8.61 12.83 2.17
N ASN A 67 9.41 12.60 3.21
CA ASN A 67 10.82 12.22 3.07
C ASN A 67 10.97 10.84 2.42
N THR A 68 10.21 9.83 2.90
CA THR A 68 10.21 8.47 2.33
C THR A 68 9.84 8.44 0.85
N LEU A 69 8.92 9.31 0.43
CA LEU A 69 8.47 9.42 -0.96
C LEU A 69 9.26 10.44 -1.79
N ASN A 70 10.19 11.17 -1.18
CA ASN A 70 10.93 12.29 -1.75
C ASN A 70 10.04 13.38 -2.38
N THR A 71 8.85 13.64 -1.82
CA THR A 71 7.91 14.64 -2.38
C THR A 71 8.23 16.07 -1.97
N ARG A 72 8.88 16.26 -0.80
CA ARG A 72 9.17 17.58 -0.19
C ARG A 72 7.91 18.45 0.03
N MET A 73 6.76 17.81 0.20
CA MET A 73 5.43 18.42 0.34
C MET A 73 4.65 17.70 1.47
N PRO A 74 5.10 17.77 2.73
CA PRO A 74 4.45 17.08 3.85
C PRO A 74 2.98 17.50 4.02
N GLU A 75 2.65 18.76 3.81
CA GLU A 75 1.29 19.30 3.90
C GLU A 75 0.32 18.70 2.86
N GLN A 76 0.84 18.07 1.81
CA GLN A 76 0.06 17.38 0.79
C GLN A 76 -0.30 15.94 1.15
N ILE A 77 0.14 15.45 2.31
CA ILE A 77 -0.23 14.13 2.81
C ILE A 77 -1.54 14.22 3.61
N VAL A 78 -2.53 13.40 3.28
CA VAL A 78 -3.79 13.28 4.01
C VAL A 78 -4.03 11.85 4.49
N PHE A 79 -4.63 11.70 5.68
CA PHE A 79 -4.85 10.40 6.29
C PHE A 79 -6.31 9.94 6.19
N ALA A 80 -6.49 8.62 6.17
CA ALA A 80 -7.76 7.93 6.31
C ALA A 80 -7.57 6.57 7.02
N PRO A 81 -8.62 5.97 7.58
CA PRO A 81 -8.50 4.66 8.24
C PRO A 81 -8.13 3.52 7.27
N ASN A 82 -8.47 3.66 5.99
CA ASN A 82 -8.24 2.68 4.94
C ASN A 82 -8.08 3.39 3.57
N THR A 83 -7.48 2.71 2.59
CA THR A 83 -7.28 3.28 1.24
C THR A 83 -8.57 3.36 0.43
N HIS A 84 -9.57 2.54 0.75
CA HIS A 84 -10.85 2.54 0.02
C HIS A 84 -11.59 3.86 0.20
N GLU A 85 -11.55 4.48 1.38
CA GLU A 85 -12.09 5.83 1.59
C GLU A 85 -11.40 6.87 0.70
N LEU A 86 -10.07 6.85 0.59
CA LEU A 86 -9.33 7.79 -0.26
C LEU A 86 -9.70 7.61 -1.74
N ILE A 87 -9.76 6.37 -2.21
CA ILE A 87 -10.22 6.03 -3.56
C ILE A 87 -11.67 6.47 -3.79
N ALA A 88 -12.57 6.26 -2.83
CA ALA A 88 -13.97 6.68 -2.95
C ALA A 88 -14.09 8.22 -3.07
N ARG A 89 -13.27 8.98 -2.35
CA ARG A 89 -13.22 10.45 -2.48
C ARG A 89 -12.75 10.86 -3.87
N LEU A 90 -11.71 10.22 -4.41
CA LEU A 90 -11.23 10.48 -5.77
C LEU A 90 -12.28 10.13 -6.84
N LEU A 91 -12.94 8.97 -6.72
CA LEU A 91 -14.02 8.57 -7.62
C LEU A 91 -15.20 9.57 -7.59
N SER A 92 -15.45 10.20 -6.44
CA SER A 92 -16.50 11.20 -6.28
C SER A 92 -16.20 12.55 -6.97
N CYS A 93 -14.98 12.74 -7.46
CA CYS A 93 -14.59 13.89 -8.29
C CYS A 93 -14.94 13.70 -9.78
N LEU A 94 -15.22 12.47 -10.21
CA LEU A 94 -15.54 12.18 -11.60
C LEU A 94 -16.87 12.84 -12.01
N PRO A 95 -17.01 13.29 -13.26
CA PRO A 95 -18.20 13.99 -13.74
C PRO A 95 -19.37 13.01 -13.99
N VAL A 96 -19.99 12.51 -12.93
CA VAL A 96 -21.06 11.47 -12.97
C VAL A 96 -22.44 12.06 -13.33
N CYS A 97 -22.56 13.33 -13.73
CA CYS A 97 -23.86 13.98 -13.95
C CYS A 97 -24.42 13.84 -15.38
N SER A 98 -25.75 13.88 -15.49
CA SER A 98 -26.61 13.57 -16.66
C SER A 98 -26.43 14.43 -17.92
N SER A 99 -25.52 15.40 -17.92
CA SER A 99 -25.12 16.20 -19.08
C SER A 99 -23.85 15.70 -19.76
N ALA A 100 -23.10 14.77 -19.15
CA ALA A 100 -21.97 14.14 -19.80
C ALA A 100 -22.46 13.20 -20.92
N PRO A 101 -21.87 13.25 -22.12
CA PRO A 101 -22.30 12.43 -23.24
C PRO A 101 -22.05 10.92 -23.01
N ALA A 102 -21.19 10.56 -22.06
CA ALA A 102 -20.87 9.19 -21.69
C ALA A 102 -20.41 9.10 -20.21
N PRO A 103 -20.50 7.91 -19.58
CA PRO A 103 -19.91 7.68 -18.26
C PRO A 103 -18.38 7.89 -18.26
N PRO A 104 -17.79 8.39 -17.16
CA PRO A 104 -16.35 8.52 -17.02
C PRO A 104 -15.62 7.20 -17.28
N ALA A 105 -14.49 7.27 -17.97
CA ALA A 105 -13.67 6.13 -18.35
C ALA A 105 -12.43 6.02 -17.47
N ILE A 106 -12.22 4.81 -16.93
CA ILE A 106 -11.11 4.48 -16.05
C ILE A 106 -10.22 3.44 -16.71
N LEU A 107 -8.92 3.72 -16.83
CA LEU A 107 -7.93 2.72 -17.17
C LEU A 107 -7.34 2.12 -15.89
N THR A 108 -7.29 0.79 -15.82
CA THR A 108 -6.71 0.08 -14.68
C THR A 108 -6.14 -1.27 -15.09
N THR A 109 -5.72 -2.08 -14.11
CA THR A 109 -5.13 -3.41 -14.35
C THR A 109 -6.06 -4.52 -13.87
N ASP A 110 -5.80 -5.75 -14.32
CA ASP A 110 -6.45 -6.96 -13.79
C ASP A 110 -5.95 -7.37 -12.39
N SER A 111 -5.02 -6.61 -11.81
CA SER A 111 -4.28 -6.95 -10.59
C SER A 111 -4.41 -5.93 -9.48
N GLU A 112 -5.42 -5.05 -9.54
CA GLU A 112 -5.74 -4.14 -8.45
C GLU A 112 -6.31 -4.88 -7.23
N PHE A 113 -6.01 -4.36 -6.04
CA PHE A 113 -6.44 -4.97 -4.78
C PHE A 113 -7.96 -5.10 -4.68
N HIS A 114 -8.42 -6.07 -3.88
CA HIS A 114 -9.83 -6.47 -3.82
C HIS A 114 -10.81 -5.31 -3.56
N SER A 115 -10.45 -4.33 -2.73
CA SER A 115 -11.32 -3.18 -2.45
C SER A 115 -11.53 -2.29 -3.69
N VAL A 116 -10.45 -1.95 -4.41
CA VAL A 116 -10.50 -1.17 -5.65
C VAL A 116 -11.27 -1.95 -6.71
N ASN A 117 -10.88 -3.20 -6.97
CA ASN A 117 -11.55 -4.03 -7.99
C ASN A 117 -13.05 -4.18 -7.70
N ARG A 118 -13.43 -4.49 -6.45
CA ARG A 118 -14.84 -4.61 -6.04
C ARG A 118 -15.60 -3.29 -6.28
N GLN A 119 -15.02 -2.16 -5.88
CA GLN A 119 -15.66 -0.85 -6.04
C GLN A 119 -15.86 -0.50 -7.51
N LEU A 120 -14.82 -0.65 -8.34
CA LEU A 120 -14.89 -0.35 -9.77
C LEU A 120 -15.92 -1.24 -10.48
N ARG A 121 -15.92 -2.56 -10.21
CA ARG A 121 -16.92 -3.48 -10.78
C ARG A 121 -18.35 -3.09 -10.40
N ARG A 122 -18.58 -2.68 -9.14
CA ARG A 122 -19.92 -2.29 -8.69
C ARG A 122 -20.40 -1.00 -9.38
N LEU A 123 -19.50 -0.03 -9.58
CA LEU A 123 -19.82 1.23 -10.28
C LEU A 123 -20.06 0.99 -11.78
N GLU A 124 -19.28 0.11 -12.41
CA GLU A 124 -19.47 -0.32 -13.80
C GLU A 124 -20.81 -1.05 -13.98
N GLU A 125 -21.16 -1.98 -13.08
CA GLU A 125 -22.48 -2.64 -13.04
C GLU A 125 -23.64 -1.64 -12.91
N ALA A 126 -23.42 -0.52 -12.21
CA ALA A 126 -24.40 0.56 -12.08
C ALA A 126 -24.44 1.53 -13.28
N GLY A 127 -23.56 1.36 -14.27
CA GLY A 127 -23.40 2.29 -15.39
C GLY A 127 -22.83 3.67 -15.01
N VAL A 128 -22.20 3.77 -13.83
CA VAL A 128 -21.64 5.03 -13.29
C VAL A 128 -20.30 5.37 -13.93
N ILE A 129 -19.54 4.35 -14.33
CA ILE A 129 -18.24 4.46 -15.02
C ILE A 129 -18.13 3.37 -16.08
N THR A 130 -17.12 3.47 -16.92
CA THR A 130 -16.59 2.36 -17.72
C THR A 130 -15.16 2.06 -17.31
N CYS A 131 -14.74 0.79 -17.30
CA CYS A 131 -13.37 0.40 -16.97
C CYS A 131 -12.73 -0.41 -18.10
N GLU A 132 -11.54 -0.01 -18.52
CA GLU A 132 -10.64 -0.89 -19.27
C GLU A 132 -9.59 -1.47 -18.33
N ARG A 133 -9.43 -2.79 -18.38
CA ARG A 133 -8.50 -3.54 -17.52
C ARG A 133 -7.42 -4.15 -18.38
N ILE A 134 -6.21 -3.62 -18.28
CA ILE A 134 -5.05 -4.15 -18.98
C ILE A 134 -4.57 -5.38 -18.24
N ALA A 135 -4.50 -6.51 -18.95
CA ALA A 135 -3.93 -7.73 -18.42
C ALA A 135 -2.50 -7.47 -17.96
N THR A 136 -2.10 -7.91 -16.77
CA THR A 136 -0.72 -7.69 -16.30
C THR A 136 0.28 -8.67 -16.92
N GLN A 137 -0.18 -9.85 -17.33
CA GLN A 137 0.65 -10.80 -18.04
C GLN A 137 0.52 -10.68 -19.58
N PRO A 138 1.60 -10.97 -20.34
CA PRO A 138 2.95 -11.23 -19.84
C PRO A 138 3.58 -9.94 -19.28
N PHE A 139 4.38 -10.09 -18.21
CA PHE A 139 4.89 -8.95 -17.44
C PHE A 139 5.97 -8.15 -18.19
N ASP A 140 6.74 -8.83 -19.04
CA ASP A 140 7.85 -8.27 -19.82
C ASP A 140 7.44 -7.08 -20.70
N ASN A 141 6.20 -7.06 -21.18
CA ASN A 141 5.65 -5.99 -22.00
C ASN A 141 4.46 -5.25 -21.35
N PHE A 142 4.18 -5.50 -20.07
CA PHE A 142 3.06 -4.87 -19.37
C PHE A 142 3.09 -3.34 -19.45
N GLU A 143 4.22 -2.72 -19.06
CA GLU A 143 4.33 -1.25 -19.04
C GLU A 143 4.07 -0.65 -20.42
N GLN A 144 4.57 -1.29 -21.49
CA GLN A 144 4.34 -0.84 -22.86
C GLN A 144 2.85 -0.93 -23.24
N ARG A 145 2.20 -2.05 -22.99
CA ARG A 145 0.77 -2.21 -23.28
C ARG A 145 -0.10 -1.23 -22.48
N PHE A 146 0.27 -0.95 -21.24
CA PHE A 146 -0.42 0.03 -20.42
C PHE A 146 -0.26 1.45 -20.99
N ILE A 147 0.94 1.81 -21.42
CA ILE A 147 1.23 3.08 -22.10
C ILE A 147 0.47 3.19 -23.43
N ASP A 148 0.41 2.13 -24.22
CA ASP A 148 -0.30 2.12 -25.49
C ASP A 148 -1.81 2.36 -25.28
N ALA A 149 -2.39 1.76 -24.23
CA ALA A 149 -3.78 2.01 -23.84
C ALA A 149 -4.03 3.43 -23.34
N LEU A 150 -3.07 4.01 -22.60
CA LEU A 150 -3.11 5.43 -22.20
C LEU A 150 -3.12 6.36 -23.41
N ALA A 151 -2.34 6.06 -24.45
CA ALA A 151 -2.26 6.87 -25.66
C ALA A 151 -3.45 6.69 -26.62
N ALA A 152 -4.18 5.57 -26.52
CA ALA A 152 -5.25 5.23 -27.47
C ALA A 152 -6.48 6.14 -27.35
N ARG A 153 -6.73 6.74 -26.18
CA ARG A 153 -7.88 7.61 -25.92
C ARG A 153 -7.68 8.47 -24.67
N GLN A 154 -8.56 9.45 -24.50
CA GLN A 154 -8.67 10.18 -23.25
C GLN A 154 -9.30 9.32 -22.15
N TRP A 155 -8.75 9.44 -20.94
CA TRP A 155 -9.22 8.80 -19.70
C TRP A 155 -9.58 9.86 -18.67
N ASP A 156 -10.62 9.63 -17.88
CA ASP A 156 -10.95 10.50 -16.75
C ASP A 156 -10.11 10.14 -15.52
N MET A 157 -9.76 8.87 -15.39
CA MET A 157 -8.90 8.38 -14.32
C MET A 157 -8.05 7.20 -14.75
N VAL A 158 -6.84 7.12 -14.20
CA VAL A 158 -5.93 5.98 -14.34
C VAL A 158 -5.57 5.52 -12.93
N ILE A 159 -5.82 4.25 -12.63
CA ILE A 159 -5.47 3.65 -11.34
C ILE A 159 -4.63 2.40 -11.57
N PHE A 160 -3.44 2.34 -11.00
CA PHE A 160 -2.63 1.12 -11.04
C PHE A 160 -1.78 0.97 -9.78
N SER A 161 -1.54 -0.28 -9.39
CA SER A 161 -0.63 -0.60 -8.30
C SER A 161 0.84 -0.56 -8.77
N GLN A 162 1.73 0.04 -7.98
CA GLN A 162 3.18 -0.02 -8.23
C GLN A 162 3.72 -1.45 -8.02
N VAL A 163 3.13 -2.21 -7.11
CA VAL A 163 3.42 -3.63 -6.91
C VAL A 163 2.12 -4.41 -6.92
N PHE A 164 1.97 -5.33 -7.86
CA PHE A 164 0.75 -6.12 -7.97
C PHE A 164 0.65 -7.11 -6.82
N PHE A 165 -0.40 -6.97 -6.01
CA PHE A 165 -0.56 -7.77 -4.79
C PHE A 165 -0.56 -9.28 -5.09
N ASN A 166 -1.10 -9.68 -6.24
CA ASN A 166 -1.32 -11.08 -6.58
C ASN A 166 -0.08 -11.79 -7.16
N SER A 167 0.98 -11.07 -7.55
CA SER A 167 2.17 -11.65 -8.20
C SER A 167 3.48 -11.19 -7.56
N GLY A 168 3.48 -10.01 -6.94
CA GLY A 168 4.69 -9.34 -6.47
C GLY A 168 5.44 -8.62 -7.58
N TYR A 169 4.93 -8.57 -8.81
CA TYR A 169 5.59 -7.83 -9.90
C TYR A 169 5.62 -6.32 -9.60
N VAL A 170 6.78 -5.71 -9.82
CA VAL A 170 7.04 -4.29 -9.61
C VAL A 170 6.97 -3.55 -10.94
N VAL A 171 6.07 -2.56 -11.03
CA VAL A 171 6.07 -1.56 -12.11
C VAL A 171 7.18 -0.56 -11.83
N LYS A 172 8.18 -0.52 -12.72
CA LYS A 172 9.42 0.23 -12.49
C LYS A 172 9.37 1.64 -13.07
N ASN A 173 8.82 1.80 -14.27
CA ASN A 173 8.91 3.06 -14.99
C ASN A 173 7.69 3.97 -14.76
N LEU A 174 7.47 4.36 -13.50
CA LEU A 174 6.39 5.28 -13.15
C LEU A 174 6.46 6.60 -13.95
N PRO A 175 7.62 7.25 -14.15
CA PRO A 175 7.68 8.49 -14.94
C PRO A 175 7.16 8.32 -16.35
N ARG A 176 7.57 7.26 -17.06
CA ARG A 176 7.12 7.01 -18.43
C ARG A 176 5.61 6.76 -18.53
N ILE A 177 5.02 6.08 -17.53
CA ILE A 177 3.57 5.86 -17.49
C ILE A 177 2.84 7.19 -17.26
N VAL A 178 3.32 8.02 -16.32
CA VAL A 178 2.72 9.33 -16.01
C VAL A 178 2.84 10.29 -17.19
N GLU A 179 3.99 10.32 -17.86
CA GLU A 179 4.24 11.15 -19.07
C GLU A 179 3.33 10.76 -20.25
N ALA A 180 2.92 9.49 -20.34
CA ALA A 180 1.98 9.03 -21.37
C ALA A 180 0.56 9.58 -21.18
N VAL A 181 0.23 10.11 -20.00
CA VAL A 181 -1.06 10.76 -19.73
C VAL A 181 -1.02 12.20 -20.23
N THR A 182 -1.46 12.40 -21.47
CA THR A 182 -1.36 13.70 -22.16
C THR A 182 -2.39 14.74 -21.72
N HIS A 183 -3.49 14.31 -21.10
CA HIS A 183 -4.55 15.21 -20.64
C HIS A 183 -4.31 15.62 -19.17
N SER A 184 -4.30 16.93 -18.90
CA SER A 184 -4.09 17.50 -17.56
C SER A 184 -5.16 17.07 -16.55
N GLU A 185 -6.41 16.96 -17.02
CA GLU A 185 -7.58 16.67 -16.18
C GLU A 185 -7.68 15.21 -15.74
N THR A 186 -6.93 14.29 -16.37
CA THR A 186 -6.96 12.86 -15.99
C THR A 186 -6.43 12.69 -14.57
N ILE A 187 -7.20 12.06 -13.69
CA ILE A 187 -6.75 11.78 -12.33
C ILE A 187 -5.81 10.56 -12.39
N ILE A 188 -4.56 10.70 -11.93
CA ILE A 188 -3.59 9.59 -11.91
C ILE A 188 -3.41 9.12 -10.48
N VAL A 189 -3.69 7.84 -10.23
CA VAL A 189 -3.59 7.21 -8.92
C VAL A 189 -2.61 6.05 -8.97
N ILE A 190 -1.57 6.14 -8.15
CA ILE A 190 -0.61 5.06 -7.93
C ILE A 190 -0.91 4.43 -6.56
N ASP A 191 -1.34 3.17 -6.56
CA ASP A 191 -1.45 2.38 -5.33
C ASP A 191 -0.07 1.83 -4.96
N GLY A 192 0.51 2.41 -3.91
CA GLY A 192 1.80 2.05 -3.36
C GLY A 192 1.73 1.18 -2.11
N TYR A 193 0.60 0.53 -1.79
CA TYR A 193 0.47 -0.18 -0.51
C TYR A 193 1.51 -1.30 -0.35
N HIS A 194 1.84 -2.01 -1.43
CA HIS A 194 2.86 -3.07 -1.41
C HIS A 194 4.30 -2.55 -1.68
N SER A 195 4.48 -1.29 -2.07
CA SER A 195 5.81 -0.69 -2.27
C SER A 195 6.26 0.17 -1.10
N PHE A 196 5.34 0.89 -0.46
CA PHE A 196 5.63 1.83 0.61
C PHE A 196 6.31 1.13 1.81
N MET A 197 7.47 1.65 2.22
CA MET A 197 8.35 1.08 3.25
C MET A 197 8.92 -0.31 2.93
N ALA A 198 8.70 -0.82 1.72
CA ALA A 198 9.31 -2.05 1.21
C ALA A 198 10.46 -1.75 0.25
N GLN A 199 10.25 -0.80 -0.66
CA GLN A 199 11.22 -0.47 -1.70
C GLN A 199 11.44 1.03 -1.78
N PRO A 200 12.63 1.47 -2.25
CA PRO A 200 12.89 2.89 -2.46
C PRO A 200 11.91 3.46 -3.48
N ILE A 201 11.33 4.61 -3.16
CA ILE A 201 10.37 5.30 -4.02
C ILE A 201 10.83 6.74 -4.14
N ASP A 202 10.93 7.22 -5.39
CA ASP A 202 11.18 8.61 -5.68
C ASP A 202 10.00 9.17 -6.48
N LEU A 203 9.18 9.99 -5.83
CA LEU A 203 8.09 10.71 -6.47
C LEU A 203 8.42 12.17 -6.77
N GLN A 204 9.67 12.63 -6.58
CA GLN A 204 9.98 14.06 -6.71
C GLN A 204 9.50 14.66 -8.04
N ALA A 205 9.75 13.97 -9.15
CA ALA A 205 9.32 14.40 -10.48
C ALA A 205 7.81 14.27 -10.73
N LEU A 206 7.12 13.44 -9.93
CA LEU A 206 5.71 13.07 -10.12
C LEU A 206 4.76 13.74 -9.11
N ALA A 207 5.29 14.27 -8.01
CA ALA A 207 4.54 14.77 -6.85
C ALA A 207 3.53 15.87 -7.21
N GLN A 208 3.76 16.61 -8.29
CA GLN A 208 2.84 17.64 -8.77
C GLN A 208 1.66 17.09 -9.58
N ARG A 209 1.70 15.81 -9.99
CA ARG A 209 0.77 15.25 -10.98
C ARG A 209 -0.02 14.05 -10.48
N VAL A 210 0.54 13.26 -9.57
CA VAL A 210 -0.03 11.97 -9.16
C VAL A 210 -0.57 12.00 -7.74
N PHE A 211 -1.68 11.31 -7.54
CA PHE A 211 -2.07 10.80 -6.24
C PHE A 211 -1.28 9.53 -5.96
N PHE A 212 -0.66 9.44 -4.78
CA PHE A 212 0.00 8.22 -4.33
C PHE A 212 -0.66 7.74 -3.05
N ILE A 213 -1.20 6.52 -3.04
CA ILE A 213 -1.99 5.99 -1.93
C ILE A 213 -1.28 4.79 -1.31
N ALA A 214 -1.14 4.77 0.03
CA ALA A 214 -0.56 3.63 0.75
C ALA A 214 -1.07 3.57 2.20
N GLY A 215 -0.46 2.72 3.03
CA GLY A 215 -0.83 2.61 4.44
C GLY A 215 0.15 1.87 5.33
N GLY A 216 -0.12 1.95 6.63
CA GLY A 216 0.72 1.49 7.73
C GLY A 216 0.74 -0.02 7.96
N TYR A 217 -0.26 -0.74 7.44
CA TYR A 217 -0.56 -2.10 7.88
C TYR A 217 0.45 -3.17 7.46
N LYS A 218 1.06 -3.01 6.28
CA LYS A 218 2.00 -3.98 5.70
C LYS A 218 3.44 -3.62 6.06
N TYR A 219 4.24 -3.25 5.08
CA TYR A 219 5.68 -2.99 5.24
C TYR A 219 6.03 -1.74 6.04
N ALA A 220 5.04 -0.87 6.29
CA ALA A 220 5.13 0.26 7.21
C ALA A 220 4.89 -0.12 8.69
N GLN A 221 4.49 -1.37 8.96
CA GLN A 221 4.59 -2.05 10.26
C GLN A 221 3.81 -1.42 11.42
N ALA A 222 2.92 -0.47 11.12
CA ALA A 222 2.13 0.26 12.09
C ALA A 222 0.80 -0.41 12.41
N GLY A 223 0.44 -1.47 11.68
CA GLY A 223 -0.86 -2.14 11.77
C GLY A 223 -1.99 -1.39 11.06
N GLU A 224 -3.23 -1.86 11.25
CA GLU A 224 -4.42 -1.36 10.57
C GLU A 224 -4.78 0.07 11.00
N GLY A 225 -5.61 0.77 10.23
CA GLY A 225 -6.23 2.02 10.66
C GLY A 225 -5.46 3.29 10.35
N VAL A 226 -4.29 3.22 9.70
CA VAL A 226 -3.60 4.38 9.14
C VAL A 226 -3.26 4.14 7.67
N CYS A 227 -3.96 4.83 6.79
CA CYS A 227 -3.66 4.93 5.37
C CYS A 227 -3.51 6.41 5.01
N PHE A 228 -2.87 6.68 3.88
CA PHE A 228 -2.67 8.06 3.43
C PHE A 228 -2.70 8.18 1.91
N ALA A 229 -2.93 9.41 1.45
CA ALA A 229 -2.65 9.83 0.09
C ALA A 229 -1.68 11.01 0.10
N HIS A 230 -0.70 11.00 -0.82
CA HIS A 230 -0.13 12.24 -1.34
C HIS A 230 -1.10 12.84 -2.34
N VAL A 231 -1.42 14.12 -2.19
CA VAL A 231 -2.34 14.87 -3.04
C VAL A 231 -1.50 15.84 -3.91
N PRO A 232 -1.60 15.80 -5.24
CA PRO A 232 -0.92 16.80 -6.06
C PRO A 232 -1.50 18.19 -5.77
N PRO A 233 -0.66 19.23 -5.55
CA PRO A 233 -1.13 20.59 -5.34
C PRO A 233 -1.90 21.11 -6.56
N ASP A 234 -2.76 22.11 -6.36
CA ASP A 234 -3.46 22.83 -7.43
C ASP A 234 -4.25 21.95 -8.42
N ASN A 235 -4.72 20.77 -7.97
CA ASN A 235 -5.40 19.78 -8.81
C ASN A 235 -6.82 20.18 -9.28
N GLY A 236 -7.40 21.27 -8.75
CA GLY A 236 -8.72 21.77 -9.15
C GLY A 236 -9.93 20.89 -8.77
N LEU A 237 -9.71 19.73 -8.13
CA LEU A 237 -10.78 18.77 -7.83
C LEU A 237 -11.65 19.21 -6.64
N ARG A 238 -12.90 18.73 -6.62
CA ARG A 238 -13.86 19.02 -5.56
C ARG A 238 -14.63 17.75 -5.21
N PRO A 239 -14.15 16.90 -4.28
CA PRO A 239 -14.77 15.62 -4.00
C PRO A 239 -16.17 15.83 -3.42
N THR A 240 -17.18 15.19 -4.02
CA THR A 240 -18.57 15.22 -3.50
C THR A 240 -18.74 14.33 -2.27
N PHE A 241 -17.92 13.28 -2.14
CA PHE A 241 -17.73 12.56 -0.90
C PHE A 241 -16.66 13.30 -0.06
N THR A 242 -17.10 14.18 0.83
CA THR A 242 -16.23 15.03 1.67
C THR A 242 -16.65 15.00 3.15
N GLY A 243 -15.79 15.45 4.05
CA GLY A 243 -16.05 15.50 5.49
C GLY A 243 -15.51 16.77 6.15
N TRP A 244 -15.86 16.97 7.42
CA TRP A 244 -15.58 18.23 8.13
C TRP A 244 -14.08 18.52 8.34
N PHE A 245 -13.20 17.52 8.25
CA PHE A 245 -11.74 17.75 8.28
C PHE A 245 -11.23 18.39 6.99
N ALA A 246 -11.99 18.35 5.89
CA ALA A 246 -11.60 18.99 4.63
C ALA A 246 -11.59 20.52 4.69
N GLU A 247 -12.16 21.10 5.75
CA GLU A 247 -12.19 22.53 6.01
C GLU A 247 -11.85 22.86 7.49
N PHE A 248 -10.98 22.05 8.12
CA PHE A 248 -10.71 22.12 9.56
C PHE A 248 -10.30 23.52 10.07
N GLY A 249 -9.53 24.28 9.27
CA GLY A 249 -9.09 25.64 9.62
C GLY A 249 -10.19 26.72 9.61
N ALA A 250 -11.41 26.40 9.16
CA ALA A 250 -12.52 27.37 9.02
C ALA A 250 -13.72 27.09 9.96
N LEU A 251 -13.60 26.13 10.90
CA LEU A 251 -14.71 25.66 11.73
C LEU A 251 -15.43 26.73 12.56
N ALA A 252 -14.74 27.81 12.92
CA ALA A 252 -15.32 28.92 13.68
C ALA A 252 -16.12 29.92 12.82
N LYS A 253 -16.09 29.79 11.48
CA LYS A 253 -16.79 30.69 10.55
C LYS A 253 -18.19 30.17 10.26
N THR A 254 -19.14 31.09 10.10
CA THR A 254 -20.50 30.74 9.66
C THR A 254 -20.44 30.13 8.26
N GLN A 255 -20.93 28.90 8.11
CA GLN A 255 -20.99 28.24 6.81
C GLN A 255 -22.18 28.79 6.00
N GLN A 256 -21.90 29.68 5.05
CA GLN A 256 -22.86 30.18 4.07
C GLN A 256 -22.26 30.07 2.67
N GLY A 257 -23.06 29.64 1.69
CA GLY A 257 -22.62 29.53 0.29
C GLY A 257 -22.06 28.15 -0.08
N ALA A 258 -21.07 28.14 -0.97
CA ALA A 258 -20.47 26.91 -1.48
C ALA A 258 -19.56 26.24 -0.43
N VAL A 259 -19.48 24.91 -0.46
CA VAL A 259 -18.57 24.13 0.41
C VAL A 259 -17.11 24.48 0.13
N GLY A 260 -16.36 24.84 1.17
CA GLY A 260 -14.93 25.12 1.11
C GLY A 260 -14.08 23.85 1.15
N TYR A 261 -12.84 23.96 0.70
CA TYR A 261 -11.84 22.91 0.80
C TYR A 261 -10.49 23.54 1.18
N ALA A 262 -9.68 22.83 1.96
CA ALA A 262 -8.32 23.23 2.26
C ALA A 262 -7.46 23.29 0.98
N GLY A 263 -6.47 24.19 0.95
CA GLY A 263 -5.52 24.33 -0.17
C GLY A 263 -4.35 23.34 -0.13
N ASN A 264 -4.40 22.33 0.73
CA ASN A 264 -3.39 21.30 0.90
C ASN A 264 -4.04 19.91 0.88
N GLY A 265 -3.31 18.86 1.26
CA GLY A 265 -3.81 17.48 1.19
C GLY A 265 -5.12 17.26 1.95
N LEU A 266 -5.41 18.08 2.98
CA LEU A 266 -6.67 18.02 3.72
C LEU A 266 -7.89 18.25 2.84
N GLN A 267 -7.77 18.77 1.61
CA GLN A 267 -8.83 18.77 0.60
C GLN A 267 -9.57 17.42 0.48
N PHE A 268 -8.85 16.31 0.70
CA PHE A 268 -9.39 14.94 0.65
C PHE A 268 -9.56 14.29 2.04
N ALA A 269 -9.55 15.09 3.11
CA ALA A 269 -9.75 14.60 4.46
C ALA A 269 -11.22 14.22 4.70
N GLY A 270 -11.42 13.18 5.49
CA GLY A 270 -12.74 12.71 5.88
C GLY A 270 -13.28 13.43 7.12
N ALA A 271 -13.60 12.63 8.12
CA ALA A 271 -14.11 13.08 9.40
C ALA A 271 -13.24 12.53 10.54
N THR A 272 -13.75 12.67 11.76
CA THR A 272 -13.13 12.15 12.97
C THR A 272 -12.86 10.65 12.82
N MET A 273 -11.63 10.23 13.13
CA MET A 273 -11.19 8.85 13.09
C MET A 273 -10.32 8.51 14.30
N ASP A 274 -9.93 7.25 14.44
CA ASP A 274 -8.99 6.82 15.49
C ASP A 274 -7.55 7.21 15.12
N PHE A 275 -6.89 7.98 15.99
CA PHE A 275 -5.51 8.46 15.82
C PHE A 275 -4.47 7.52 16.45
N CYS A 276 -4.89 6.45 17.14
CA CYS A 276 -4.00 5.45 17.71
C CYS A 276 -3.04 4.84 16.67
N ALA A 277 -3.54 4.63 15.44
CA ALA A 277 -2.74 4.12 14.34
C ALA A 277 -1.65 5.12 13.87
N LEU A 278 -1.89 6.42 13.95
CA LEU A 278 -0.87 7.45 13.67
C LEU A 278 0.24 7.45 14.73
N TYR A 279 -0.10 7.24 16.01
CA TYR A 279 0.89 7.07 17.06
C TYR A 279 1.80 5.86 16.79
N ARG A 280 1.23 4.72 16.39
CA ARG A 280 2.01 3.54 16.00
C ARG A 280 2.95 3.84 14.83
N LEU A 281 2.46 4.45 13.76
CA LEU A 281 3.29 4.79 12.59
C LEU A 281 4.41 5.77 12.95
N ARG A 282 4.10 6.80 13.75
CA ARG A 282 5.09 7.74 14.30
C ARG A 282 6.19 7.02 15.08
N ALA A 283 5.81 6.06 15.94
CA ALA A 283 6.76 5.30 16.73
C ALA A 283 7.66 4.39 15.87
N VAL A 284 7.12 3.78 14.82
CA VAL A 284 7.92 3.00 13.85
C VAL A 284 8.94 3.90 13.16
N TYR A 285 8.54 5.07 12.66
CA TYR A 285 9.48 6.01 12.04
C TYR A 285 10.58 6.48 13.00
N ARG A 286 10.21 6.84 14.23
CA ARG A 286 11.19 7.24 15.26
C ARG A 286 12.16 6.10 15.58
N LEU A 287 11.68 4.86 15.67
CA LEU A 287 12.53 3.68 15.86
C LEU A 287 13.56 3.55 14.72
N LEU A 288 13.10 3.59 13.48
CA LEU A 288 13.99 3.50 12.31
C LEU A 288 15.01 4.64 12.29
N ALA A 289 14.59 5.87 12.58
CA ALA A 289 15.45 7.04 12.64
C ALA A 289 16.54 6.93 13.74
N VAL A 290 16.17 6.49 14.95
CA VAL A 290 17.12 6.26 16.06
C VAL A 290 18.20 5.25 15.68
N HIS A 291 17.82 4.22 14.93
CA HIS A 291 18.74 3.17 14.46
C HIS A 291 19.38 3.47 13.10
N ARG A 292 19.05 4.61 12.46
CA ARG A 292 19.52 5.00 11.12
C ARG A 292 19.26 3.91 10.07
N ILE A 293 18.06 3.34 10.10
CA ILE A 293 17.63 2.32 9.14
C ILE A 293 16.79 2.99 8.07
N GLU A 294 17.28 2.98 6.83
CA GLU A 294 16.57 3.52 5.68
C GLU A 294 15.82 2.41 4.92
N VAL A 295 14.87 2.79 4.06
CA VAL A 295 14.12 1.84 3.23
C VAL A 295 15.05 1.02 2.32
N ASP A 296 16.15 1.60 1.86
CA ASP A 296 17.20 0.90 1.11
C ASP A 296 17.84 -0.27 1.90
N ASP A 297 18.07 -0.08 3.20
CA ASP A 297 18.65 -1.11 4.06
C ASP A 297 17.66 -2.24 4.29
N ILE A 298 16.38 -1.90 4.50
CA ILE A 298 15.28 -2.87 4.61
C ILE A 298 15.16 -3.66 3.31
N ASN A 299 15.13 -2.98 2.17
CA ASN A 299 15.00 -3.62 0.87
C ASN A 299 16.17 -4.59 0.61
N ARG A 300 17.41 -4.14 0.79
CA ARG A 300 18.61 -4.97 0.59
C ARG A 300 18.59 -6.21 1.50
N HIS A 301 18.21 -6.02 2.76
CA HIS A 301 18.10 -7.13 3.70
C HIS A 301 17.04 -8.15 3.25
N VAL A 302 15.82 -7.70 2.91
CA VAL A 302 14.75 -8.59 2.48
C VAL A 302 15.10 -9.30 1.17
N LYS A 303 15.78 -8.63 0.22
CA LYS A 303 16.30 -9.29 -0.99
C LYS A 303 17.31 -10.39 -0.67
N ALA A 304 18.21 -10.17 0.28
CA ALA A 304 19.13 -11.22 0.72
C ALA A 304 18.40 -12.41 1.37
N VAL A 305 17.31 -12.16 2.11
CA VAL A 305 16.44 -13.22 2.67
C VAL A 305 15.74 -13.99 1.55
N GLN A 306 15.15 -13.30 0.56
CA GLN A 306 14.51 -13.96 -0.60
C GLN A 306 15.49 -14.84 -1.38
N GLU A 307 16.71 -14.36 -1.61
CA GLU A 307 17.76 -15.12 -2.28
C GLU A 307 18.20 -16.35 -1.46
N ALA A 308 18.33 -16.21 -0.13
CA ALA A 308 18.62 -17.34 0.76
C ALA A 308 17.48 -18.38 0.76
N PHE A 309 16.24 -17.91 0.82
CA PHE A 309 15.05 -18.78 0.74
C PHE A 309 15.04 -19.57 -0.57
N LEU A 310 15.25 -18.92 -1.72
CA LEU A 310 15.25 -19.60 -3.01
C LEU A 310 16.40 -20.60 -3.15
N ARG A 311 17.60 -20.29 -2.63
CA ARG A 311 18.71 -21.25 -2.62
C ARG A 311 18.40 -22.49 -1.77
N GLN A 312 17.89 -22.30 -0.56
CA GLN A 312 17.47 -23.44 0.27
C GLN A 312 16.32 -24.22 -0.38
N LEU A 313 15.41 -23.52 -1.08
CA LEU A 313 14.30 -24.17 -1.79
C LEU A 313 14.80 -25.10 -2.89
N ASP A 314 15.82 -24.67 -3.65
CA ASP A 314 16.46 -25.47 -4.69
C ASP A 314 17.01 -26.80 -4.11
N ASP A 315 17.54 -26.78 -2.88
CA ASP A 315 18.08 -27.98 -2.20
C ASP A 315 16.98 -28.99 -1.81
N THR A 316 15.72 -28.56 -1.65
CA THR A 316 14.61 -29.45 -1.28
C THR A 316 14.14 -30.35 -2.42
N ASN A 317 14.42 -29.97 -3.67
CA ASN A 317 13.89 -30.62 -4.88
C ASN A 317 12.36 -30.79 -4.89
N HIS A 318 11.62 -29.91 -4.20
CA HIS A 318 10.16 -30.01 -4.11
C HIS A 318 9.48 -29.90 -5.49
N THR A 319 8.53 -30.78 -5.77
CA THR A 319 7.88 -30.93 -7.09
C THR A 319 7.06 -29.71 -7.51
N LEU A 320 6.34 -29.09 -6.57
CA LEU A 320 5.56 -27.86 -6.78
C LEU A 320 6.29 -26.58 -6.38
N LEU A 321 6.82 -26.47 -5.16
CA LEU A 321 7.56 -25.30 -4.70
C LEU A 321 8.98 -25.29 -5.27
N ASN A 322 9.12 -24.78 -6.48
CA ASN A 322 10.41 -24.59 -7.13
C ASN A 322 10.34 -23.40 -8.10
N ARG A 323 11.51 -22.98 -8.59
CA ARG A 323 11.64 -21.80 -9.45
C ARG A 323 10.80 -21.83 -10.72
N ARG A 324 10.41 -23.01 -11.24
CA ARG A 324 9.58 -23.10 -12.46
C ARG A 324 8.16 -22.57 -12.24
N ASN A 325 7.67 -22.63 -11.01
CA ASN A 325 6.35 -22.14 -10.64
C ASN A 325 6.40 -20.70 -10.11
N LEU A 326 7.56 -20.05 -10.06
CA LEU A 326 7.64 -18.64 -9.68
C LEU A 326 6.97 -17.75 -10.73
N VAL A 327 6.06 -16.89 -10.27
CA VAL A 327 5.35 -15.93 -11.12
C VAL A 327 6.29 -14.81 -11.60
N VAL A 328 7.24 -14.39 -10.75
CA VAL A 328 8.27 -13.39 -11.07
C VAL A 328 9.63 -14.00 -10.79
N ASN A 329 10.39 -14.27 -11.85
CA ASN A 329 11.67 -14.98 -11.76
C ASN A 329 12.82 -14.10 -11.24
N ALA A 330 12.87 -12.84 -11.65
CA ALA A 330 13.94 -11.93 -11.26
C ALA A 330 13.57 -11.23 -9.94
N LEU A 331 14.39 -11.41 -8.89
CA LEU A 331 14.17 -10.74 -7.60
C LEU A 331 14.21 -9.21 -7.70
N SER A 332 14.90 -8.66 -8.69
CA SER A 332 14.91 -7.22 -9.01
C SER A 332 13.56 -6.67 -9.49
N ASP A 333 12.67 -7.56 -9.92
CA ASP A 333 11.36 -7.24 -10.51
C ASP A 333 10.23 -7.61 -9.55
N CYS A 334 10.60 -8.13 -8.39
CA CYS A 334 9.69 -8.66 -7.39
C CYS A 334 9.65 -7.73 -6.17
N GLY A 335 8.50 -7.62 -5.51
CA GLY A 335 8.37 -6.97 -4.22
C GLY A 335 9.00 -7.79 -3.10
N HIS A 336 8.56 -7.54 -1.87
CA HIS A 336 9.01 -8.27 -0.67
C HIS A 336 8.24 -9.57 -0.43
N PHE A 337 7.68 -10.17 -1.47
CA PHE A 337 7.03 -11.47 -1.40
C PHE A 337 7.20 -12.24 -2.70
N LEU A 338 7.44 -13.54 -2.60
CA LEU A 338 7.54 -14.47 -3.72
C LEU A 338 6.18 -15.13 -3.94
N THR A 339 5.77 -15.23 -5.20
CA THR A 339 4.51 -15.88 -5.57
C THR A 339 4.79 -17.10 -6.44
N PHE A 340 4.19 -18.22 -6.08
CA PHE A 340 4.18 -19.45 -6.85
C PHE A 340 2.78 -19.68 -7.40
N GLU A 341 2.66 -20.01 -8.68
CA GLU A 341 1.39 -20.30 -9.36
C GLU A 341 1.34 -21.79 -9.74
N PHE A 342 0.20 -22.42 -9.44
CA PHE A 342 -0.04 -23.84 -9.64
C PHE A 342 -1.20 -24.08 -10.61
N SER A 343 -1.50 -25.35 -10.90
CA SER A 343 -2.55 -25.74 -11.86
C SER A 343 -3.94 -25.25 -11.48
N ASP A 344 -4.24 -25.20 -10.17
CA ASP A 344 -5.56 -24.90 -9.66
C ASP A 344 -5.52 -24.45 -8.18
N ALA A 345 -6.66 -23.90 -7.75
CA ALA A 345 -6.82 -23.40 -6.39
C ALA A 345 -6.84 -24.51 -5.32
N GLN A 346 -7.25 -25.73 -5.68
CA GLN A 346 -7.33 -26.84 -4.73
C GLN A 346 -5.93 -27.32 -4.34
N THR A 347 -5.04 -27.51 -5.31
CA THR A 347 -3.63 -27.84 -5.09
C THR A 347 -2.96 -26.78 -4.22
N THR A 348 -3.24 -25.51 -4.51
CA THR A 348 -2.71 -24.37 -3.73
C THR A 348 -3.18 -24.42 -2.28
N GLN A 349 -4.47 -24.64 -2.06
CA GLN A 349 -5.06 -24.74 -0.73
C GLN A 349 -4.47 -25.91 0.06
N GLN A 350 -4.39 -27.11 -0.53
CA GLN A 350 -3.83 -28.29 0.11
C GLN A 350 -2.38 -28.07 0.55
N LEU A 351 -1.59 -27.43 -0.31
CA LEU A 351 -0.20 -27.09 0.02
C LEU A 351 -0.14 -26.03 1.14
N ALA A 352 -1.01 -25.01 1.11
CA ALA A 352 -1.05 -24.01 2.18
C ALA A 352 -1.43 -24.63 3.54
N GLU A 353 -2.41 -25.54 3.56
CA GLU A 353 -2.82 -26.29 4.76
C GLU A 353 -1.69 -27.19 5.28
N ALA A 354 -0.97 -27.86 4.38
CA ALA A 354 0.19 -28.69 4.75
C ALA A 354 1.31 -27.83 5.36
N LEU A 355 1.61 -26.67 4.77
CA LEU A 355 2.56 -25.69 5.31
C LEU A 355 2.14 -25.19 6.70
N GLU A 356 0.87 -24.82 6.86
CA GLU A 356 0.33 -24.35 8.14
C GLU A 356 0.42 -25.43 9.23
N SER A 357 0.16 -26.70 8.87
CA SER A 357 0.30 -27.84 9.80
C SER A 357 1.74 -28.04 10.32
N GLN A 358 2.74 -27.52 9.59
CA GLN A 358 4.15 -27.52 9.98
C GLN A 358 4.60 -26.17 10.59
N GLY A 359 3.65 -25.29 10.93
CA GLY A 359 3.94 -23.97 11.51
C GLY A 359 4.43 -22.92 10.51
N ILE A 360 4.23 -23.14 9.21
CA ILE A 360 4.69 -22.22 8.16
C ILE A 360 3.52 -21.36 7.69
N LEU A 361 3.48 -20.14 8.19
CA LEU A 361 2.36 -19.23 7.93
C LEU A 361 2.61 -18.52 6.60
N THR A 362 1.75 -18.76 5.62
CA THR A 362 1.80 -18.16 4.29
C THR A 362 0.46 -17.51 3.97
N ASP A 363 0.32 -16.97 2.76
CA ASP A 363 -0.97 -16.53 2.26
C ASP A 363 -1.18 -17.09 0.84
N TYR A 364 -2.42 -17.45 0.48
CA TYR A 364 -2.75 -17.88 -0.87
C TYR A 364 -4.02 -17.23 -1.43
N ARG A 365 -4.11 -17.10 -2.76
CA ARG A 365 -5.26 -16.55 -3.48
C ARG A 365 -5.47 -17.32 -4.78
N GLY A 366 -6.58 -18.06 -4.88
CA GLY A 366 -6.84 -18.90 -6.04
C GLY A 366 -5.69 -19.89 -6.25
N ALA A 367 -5.14 -19.94 -7.45
CA ALA A 367 -4.03 -20.83 -7.81
C ALA A 367 -2.63 -20.32 -7.37
N ARG A 368 -2.55 -19.29 -6.52
CA ARG A 368 -1.29 -18.63 -6.15
C ARG A 368 -1.00 -18.72 -4.66
N LEU A 369 0.17 -19.23 -4.32
CA LEU A 369 0.73 -19.26 -2.96
C LEU A 369 1.82 -18.20 -2.83
N ARG A 370 1.81 -17.44 -1.74
CA ARG A 370 2.64 -16.24 -1.54
C ARG A 370 3.43 -16.34 -0.23
N PHE A 371 4.74 -16.20 -0.34
CA PHE A 371 5.67 -16.10 0.78
C PHE A 371 6.15 -14.66 0.90
N GLY A 372 5.70 -13.94 1.92
CA GLY A 372 6.12 -12.60 2.27
C GLY A 372 7.28 -12.57 3.24
N PHE A 373 8.17 -11.61 3.05
CA PHE A 373 9.40 -11.46 3.83
C PHE A 373 9.44 -10.10 4.49
N GLY A 374 10.21 -9.98 5.56
CA GLY A 374 10.28 -8.77 6.37
C GLY A 374 11.53 -8.77 7.24
N MET A 375 11.78 -7.65 7.91
CA MET A 375 12.99 -7.36 8.69
C MET A 375 13.33 -8.42 9.76
N TYR A 376 12.34 -9.08 10.34
CA TYR A 376 12.57 -10.09 11.39
C TYR A 376 13.02 -11.46 10.84
N HIS A 377 13.09 -11.64 9.53
CA HIS A 377 13.65 -12.85 8.94
C HIS A 377 15.18 -12.82 8.98
N ASP A 378 15.78 -13.91 9.42
CA ASP A 378 17.22 -14.11 9.35
C ASP A 378 17.54 -15.17 8.28
N PRO A 379 18.32 -14.86 7.24
CA PRO A 379 18.73 -15.83 6.23
C PRO A 379 19.33 -17.12 6.82
N GLY A 380 20.02 -17.03 7.95
CA GLY A 380 20.65 -18.17 8.62
C GLY A 380 19.71 -18.98 9.51
N GLN A 381 18.47 -18.52 9.74
CA GLN A 381 17.47 -19.20 10.57
C GLN A 381 16.27 -19.70 9.76
N LEU A 382 16.24 -19.48 8.44
CA LEU A 382 15.26 -20.11 7.56
C LEU A 382 15.41 -21.63 7.68
N ASN A 383 14.30 -22.33 7.89
CA ASN A 383 14.27 -23.77 7.97
C ASN A 383 13.25 -24.30 6.97
N LEU A 384 13.69 -24.72 5.78
CA LEU A 384 12.81 -25.31 4.76
C LEU A 384 12.72 -26.85 4.82
N HIS A 385 13.24 -27.49 5.87
CA HIS A 385 13.19 -28.95 5.98
C HIS A 385 11.75 -29.49 6.05
N PHE A 386 10.78 -28.69 6.48
CA PHE A 386 9.37 -29.06 6.42
C PHE A 386 8.91 -29.43 5.00
N LEU A 387 9.53 -28.87 3.95
CA LEU A 387 9.20 -29.16 2.56
C LEU A 387 9.63 -30.56 2.12
N THR A 388 10.48 -31.27 2.87
CA THR A 388 10.78 -32.67 2.53
C THR A 388 9.71 -33.63 3.03
N ASN A 389 8.80 -33.15 3.89
CA ASN A 389 7.76 -33.94 4.54
C ASN A 389 6.35 -33.64 4.00
N ILE A 390 6.24 -32.72 3.03
CA ILE A 390 5.03 -32.30 2.32
C ILE A 390 5.24 -32.64 0.85
#